data_AF-A0A8J2QLE2-F1
#
_entry.id   AF-A0A8J2QLE2-F1
#
_cell.length_a   1.000
_cell.length_b   1.000
_cell.length_c   1.000
_cell.angle_alpha   90.00
_cell.angle_beta   90.00
_cell.angle_gamma   90.00
#
_symmetry.space_group_name_H-M   'P 1'
#
loop_
_entity.id
_entity.type
_entity.pdbx_description
1 polymer ?
#
loop_
_entity_poly.entity_id
_entity_poly.type
_entity_poly.pdbx_seq_one_letter_code
_entity_poly.pdbx_strand_id
1 'polypeptide(L)'
;MLSNNYFRPNHQKGFLPGISGCLEHNTLLSESLKDARKGERQITVCWIDLENAFGSIQHELMLFALRWYNFPPLVRDMIASYYSKLRFSIITKEGPSKSLSYNVGLFQGCCLSPIAFNIVINILVDKLICNERKWGYRFKFNNKYTESILAFADDLAILTRNPKHCQVLLDEVDKFCEWTDGLRTKPSKCHCLCLGRRNTRYTSYDPGLSLGGQCISTVTENAPFKFLGRKIDNIGRTPSLEGIVDSFLNDLNKVDSQLISNVKKAWIYENYLTSRLNWPFLVYDFNKTLLSKLDAGVIKMSKLWLGLALTADSSALFRGSNSFGMSLKRPSELYKHLRVSKRYMLGKSHDDVVTSLPKDEDAPELESRLQFHKQFMIGAQSNRVGLGSNRKVQDADILKSFIRQDENDKYKIHAMNLEMQNEWLDIGDFGIPLALKWRTLIYDWSPALLKFYLNAFQMTLPDQSNLVRWGKSTEKTCYICGKAVGTAKHLLVGCRVLLDSGQYSRRHDRVLEVIREARVVMIELTVPWETNIPKDHTIKVNKYYELTNELTRNRFVVDLYAVEVGARGITAKSLNNLLKDLGLSRTHINAFLERTSKAALVGSFQIWLGRERSLDSGDERITRVS
;
A
#
# COMPACT_ATOMS: atom_id res chain seq x y z
N MET A 1 26.70 9.94 -14.34
CA MET A 1 26.04 10.74 -15.41
C MET A 1 25.03 11.72 -14.83
N LEU A 2 24.03 11.28 -14.05
CA LEU A 2 23.07 12.19 -13.39
C LEU A 2 23.75 13.25 -12.52
N SER A 3 24.69 12.84 -11.65
CA SER A 3 25.46 13.75 -10.78
C SER A 3 26.29 14.79 -11.53
N ASN A 4 26.71 14.49 -12.75
CA ASN A 4 27.59 15.33 -13.56
C ASN A 4 26.80 16.09 -14.63
N ASN A 5 25.47 16.08 -14.56
CA ASN A 5 24.55 16.77 -15.48
C ASN A 5 24.66 16.37 -16.98
N TYR A 6 25.36 15.27 -17.30
CA TYR A 6 25.36 14.70 -18.65
C TYR A 6 24.00 14.15 -19.06
N PHE A 7 23.19 13.72 -18.08
CA PHE A 7 21.87 13.19 -18.30
C PHE A 7 20.85 14.10 -17.62
N ARG A 8 19.96 14.69 -18.40
CA ARG A 8 18.94 15.61 -17.88
C ARG A 8 17.63 14.84 -17.65
N PRO A 9 17.23 14.60 -16.38
CA PRO A 9 16.09 13.74 -16.06
C PRO A 9 14.74 14.32 -16.49
N ASN A 10 14.69 15.58 -16.94
CA ASN A 10 13.44 16.21 -17.40
C ASN A 10 12.99 15.68 -18.77
N HIS A 11 13.92 15.16 -19.59
CA HIS A 11 13.65 14.79 -20.97
C HIS A 11 13.54 13.28 -21.17
N GLN A 12 14.56 12.52 -20.73
CA GLN A 12 14.58 11.07 -20.79
C GLN A 12 14.32 10.50 -19.39
N LYS A 13 13.22 9.79 -19.22
CA LYS A 13 12.78 9.24 -17.93
C LYS A 13 12.70 7.71 -17.90
N GLY A 14 12.97 7.05 -19.01
CA GLY A 14 13.04 5.59 -19.10
C GLY A 14 14.22 5.03 -18.30
N PHE A 15 14.00 3.92 -17.60
CA PHE A 15 15.04 3.19 -16.83
C PHE A 15 15.83 4.01 -15.79
N LEU A 16 15.35 5.20 -15.40
CA LEU A 16 15.99 6.00 -14.37
C LEU A 16 15.46 5.66 -12.96
N PRO A 17 16.35 5.56 -11.95
CA PRO A 17 15.94 5.27 -10.59
C PRO A 17 15.23 6.47 -9.95
N GLY A 18 14.18 6.20 -9.17
CA GLY A 18 13.51 7.22 -8.35
C GLY A 18 12.63 8.22 -9.11
N ILE A 19 12.43 8.04 -10.42
CA ILE A 19 11.62 8.93 -11.26
C ILE A 19 10.39 8.16 -11.76
N SER A 20 9.20 8.71 -11.52
CA SER A 20 7.94 8.16 -12.03
C SER A 20 7.69 8.58 -13.48
N GLY A 21 8.64 8.25 -14.37
CA GLY A 21 8.74 8.81 -15.73
C GLY A 21 7.46 8.70 -16.56
N CYS A 22 6.85 7.51 -16.59
CA CYS A 22 5.60 7.30 -17.29
C CYS A 22 4.47 8.21 -16.77
N LEU A 23 4.39 8.43 -15.46
CA LEU A 23 3.35 9.23 -14.84
C LEU A 23 3.57 10.72 -15.11
N GLU A 24 4.83 11.18 -15.04
CA GLU A 24 5.20 12.57 -15.33
C GLU A 24 4.91 12.92 -16.80
N HIS A 25 5.39 12.12 -17.75
CA HIS A 25 5.15 12.36 -19.19
C HIS A 25 3.66 12.28 -19.54
N ASN A 26 2.92 11.29 -19.01
CA ASN A 26 1.48 11.20 -19.24
C ASN A 26 0.72 12.40 -18.66
N THR A 27 1.07 12.85 -17.46
CA THR A 27 0.37 13.98 -16.82
C THR A 27 0.69 15.29 -17.53
N LEU A 28 1.96 15.52 -17.86
CA LEU A 28 2.40 16.69 -18.61
C LEU A 28 1.72 16.78 -19.97
N LEU A 29 1.69 15.69 -20.74
CA LEU A 29 1.04 15.62 -22.04
C LEU A 29 -0.48 15.84 -21.94
N SER A 30 -1.13 15.15 -21.00
CA SER A 30 -2.58 15.28 -20.79
C SER A 30 -2.99 16.70 -20.40
N GLU A 31 -2.28 17.32 -19.46
CA GLU A 31 -2.58 18.69 -19.04
C GLU A 31 -2.22 19.70 -20.14
N SER A 32 -1.18 19.47 -20.95
CA SER A 32 -0.86 20.30 -22.12
C SER A 32 -1.98 20.29 -23.15
N LEU A 33 -2.50 19.11 -23.50
CA LEU A 33 -3.63 18.95 -24.42
C LEU A 33 -4.91 19.60 -23.87
N LYS A 34 -5.17 19.46 -22.57
CA LYS A 34 -6.32 20.06 -21.89
C LYS A 34 -6.24 21.59 -21.83
N ASP A 35 -5.07 22.14 -21.51
CA ASP A 35 -4.81 23.58 -21.51
C ASP A 35 -4.90 24.18 -22.93
N ALA A 36 -4.46 23.43 -23.94
CA ALA A 36 -4.57 23.82 -25.34
C ALA A 36 -6.03 23.92 -25.79
N ARG A 37 -6.84 22.90 -25.47
CA ARG A 37 -8.29 22.92 -25.75
C ARG A 37 -9.00 24.07 -25.04
N LYS A 38 -8.79 24.22 -23.73
CA LYS A 38 -9.45 25.28 -22.94
C LYS A 38 -9.08 26.68 -23.42
N GLY A 39 -7.84 26.86 -23.88
CA GLY A 39 -7.34 28.13 -24.37
C GLY A 39 -7.38 28.31 -25.89
N GLU A 40 -8.00 27.38 -26.63
CA GLU A 40 -7.98 27.30 -28.10
C GLU A 40 -6.59 27.54 -28.73
N ARG A 41 -5.53 27.06 -28.07
CA ARG A 41 -4.14 27.25 -28.50
C ARG A 41 -3.66 26.14 -29.41
N GLN A 42 -2.72 26.49 -30.27
CA GLN A 42 -2.07 25.51 -31.13
C GLN A 42 -1.12 24.61 -30.33
N ILE A 43 -1.19 23.31 -30.59
CA ILE A 43 -0.34 22.27 -30.00
C ILE A 43 -0.14 21.16 -31.03
N THR A 44 1.08 20.64 -31.13
CA THR A 44 1.43 19.55 -32.02
C THR A 44 2.21 18.51 -31.23
N VAL A 45 1.75 17.27 -31.31
CA VAL A 45 2.38 16.11 -30.70
C VAL A 45 2.72 15.12 -31.80
N CYS A 46 3.92 14.57 -31.78
CA CYS A 46 4.33 13.50 -32.68
C CYS A 46 4.95 12.38 -31.85
N TRP A 47 4.39 11.17 -31.95
CA TRP A 47 4.92 9.97 -31.35
C TRP A 47 5.76 9.22 -32.38
N ILE A 48 6.98 8.89 -31.99
CA ILE A 48 7.98 8.27 -32.86
C ILE A 48 8.24 6.85 -32.36
N ASP A 49 8.11 5.88 -33.27
CA ASP A 49 8.44 4.48 -33.05
C ASP A 49 9.78 4.18 -33.75
N LEU A 50 10.74 3.64 -32.99
CA LEU A 50 12.03 3.19 -33.52
C LEU A 50 11.98 1.70 -33.83
N GLU A 51 12.39 1.30 -35.04
CA GLU A 51 12.37 -0.10 -35.45
C GLU A 51 13.47 -0.90 -34.75
N ASN A 52 13.06 -1.92 -33.98
CA ASN A 52 13.95 -2.81 -33.25
C ASN A 52 15.02 -2.05 -32.44
N ALA A 53 14.62 -0.99 -31.73
CA ALA A 53 15.54 -0.01 -31.16
C ALA A 53 16.75 -0.61 -30.42
N PHE A 54 16.53 -1.57 -29.53
CA PHE A 54 17.61 -2.28 -28.82
C PHE A 54 18.47 -3.13 -29.75
N GLY A 55 17.86 -3.89 -30.67
CA GLY A 55 18.55 -4.77 -31.60
C GLY A 55 19.32 -4.05 -32.70
N SER A 56 19.00 -2.78 -32.94
CA SER A 56 19.61 -1.95 -33.99
C SER A 56 20.85 -1.16 -33.54
N ILE A 57 21.17 -1.13 -32.24
CA ILE A 57 22.35 -0.43 -31.72
C ILE A 57 23.62 -1.18 -32.09
N GLN A 58 24.47 -0.55 -32.91
CA GLN A 58 25.81 -1.06 -33.20
C GLN A 58 26.73 -0.90 -31.98
N HIS A 59 27.60 -1.88 -31.72
CA HIS A 59 28.52 -1.82 -30.57
C HIS A 59 29.48 -0.64 -30.67
N GLU A 60 29.94 -0.31 -31.88
CA GLU A 60 30.78 0.88 -32.12
C GLU A 60 30.07 2.18 -31.78
N LEU A 61 28.77 2.30 -32.07
CA LEU A 61 27.96 3.47 -31.68
C LEU A 61 27.84 3.58 -30.16
N MET A 62 27.65 2.45 -29.46
CA MET A 62 27.67 2.43 -28.00
C MET A 62 29.04 2.88 -27.44
N LEU A 63 30.14 2.36 -27.99
CA LEU A 63 31.49 2.76 -27.57
C LEU A 63 31.76 4.24 -27.88
N PHE A 64 31.29 4.75 -29.02
CA PHE A 64 31.32 6.16 -29.35
C PHE A 64 30.58 6.99 -28.31
N ALA A 65 29.36 6.60 -27.92
CA ALA A 65 28.59 7.31 -26.91
C ALA A 65 29.29 7.34 -25.54
N LEU A 66 29.93 6.24 -25.14
CA LEU A 66 30.73 6.21 -23.92
C LEU A 66 31.94 7.16 -24.00
N ARG A 67 32.59 7.27 -25.17
CA ARG A 67 33.66 8.26 -25.38
C ARG A 67 33.11 9.70 -25.33
N TRP A 68 31.98 9.95 -25.97
CA TRP A 68 31.30 11.25 -26.03
C TRP A 68 31.00 11.81 -24.62
N TYR A 69 30.54 10.95 -23.71
CA TYR A 69 30.27 11.32 -22.32
C TYR A 69 31.46 11.15 -21.37
N ASN A 70 32.69 11.08 -21.90
CA ASN A 70 33.94 11.03 -21.14
C ASN A 70 34.02 9.88 -20.11
N PHE A 71 33.47 8.70 -20.44
CA PHE A 71 33.65 7.54 -19.57
C PHE A 71 35.15 7.14 -19.48
N PRO A 72 35.65 6.75 -18.30
CA PRO A 72 37.04 6.33 -18.12
C PRO A 72 37.42 5.16 -19.05
N PRO A 73 38.64 5.13 -19.62
CA PRO A 73 39.07 4.08 -20.53
C PRO A 73 38.80 2.66 -20.01
N LEU A 74 39.16 2.39 -18.75
CA LEU A 74 38.94 1.10 -18.09
C LEU A 74 37.48 0.61 -18.18
N VAL A 75 36.51 1.51 -17.93
CA VAL A 75 35.08 1.16 -17.96
C VAL A 75 34.63 0.87 -19.40
N ARG A 76 35.12 1.65 -20.37
CA ARG A 76 34.81 1.44 -21.79
C ARG A 76 35.35 0.10 -22.27
N ASP A 77 36.57 -0.25 -21.89
CA ASP A 77 37.23 -1.49 -22.30
C ASP A 77 36.54 -2.71 -21.67
N MET A 78 36.08 -2.60 -20.42
CA MET A 78 35.25 -3.63 -19.78
C MET A 78 33.94 -3.86 -20.54
N ILE A 79 33.22 -2.79 -20.90
CA ILE A 79 31.96 -2.89 -21.65
C ILE A 79 32.22 -3.44 -23.06
N ALA A 80 33.28 -2.99 -23.74
CA ALA A 80 33.68 -3.51 -25.05
C ALA A 80 34.00 -5.01 -25.00
N SER A 81 34.79 -5.45 -24.01
CA SER A 81 35.11 -6.87 -23.83
C SER A 81 33.87 -7.71 -23.48
N TYR A 82 32.89 -7.14 -22.77
CA TYR A 82 31.65 -7.84 -22.46
C TYR A 82 30.85 -8.11 -23.73
N TYR A 83 30.55 -7.06 -24.51
CA TYR A 83 29.70 -7.19 -25.71
C TYR A 83 30.37 -7.96 -26.85
N SER A 84 31.68 -7.81 -27.07
CA SER A 84 32.43 -8.52 -28.14
C SER A 84 32.49 -10.05 -27.96
N LYS A 85 32.31 -10.54 -26.73
CA LYS A 85 32.37 -11.98 -26.42
C LYS A 85 30.99 -12.63 -26.34
N LEU A 86 29.91 -11.88 -26.52
CA LEU A 86 28.55 -12.42 -26.43
C LEU A 86 28.27 -13.38 -27.58
N ARG A 87 27.83 -14.58 -27.21
CA ARG A 87 27.34 -15.61 -28.13
C ARG A 87 26.02 -16.17 -27.62
N PHE A 88 25.16 -16.58 -28.53
CA PHE A 88 23.87 -17.19 -28.19
C PHE A 88 23.57 -18.40 -29.09
N SER A 89 22.66 -19.25 -28.63
CA SER A 89 22.12 -20.38 -29.40
C SER A 89 20.61 -20.44 -29.21
N ILE A 90 19.88 -20.78 -30.26
CA ILE A 90 18.42 -20.91 -30.23
C ILE A 90 18.07 -22.37 -29.93
N ILE A 91 17.30 -22.61 -28.88
CA ILE A 91 16.83 -23.97 -28.55
C ILE A 91 15.48 -24.18 -29.23
N THR A 92 15.42 -25.13 -30.16
CA THR A 92 14.18 -25.57 -30.82
C THR A 92 13.79 -26.95 -30.29
N LYS A 93 12.64 -27.48 -30.74
CA LYS A 93 12.22 -28.86 -30.43
C LYS A 93 13.20 -29.93 -30.96
N GLU A 94 14.02 -29.57 -31.95
CA GLU A 94 15.01 -30.44 -32.59
C GLU A 94 16.38 -30.37 -31.90
N GLY A 95 16.57 -29.45 -30.94
CA GLY A 95 17.81 -29.25 -30.20
C GLY A 95 18.34 -27.81 -30.28
N PRO A 96 19.54 -27.56 -29.71
CA PRO A 96 20.19 -26.25 -29.79
C PRO A 96 20.82 -25.99 -31.17
N SER A 97 20.68 -24.76 -31.67
CA SER A 97 21.40 -24.29 -32.85
C SER A 97 22.90 -24.20 -32.59
N LYS A 98 23.69 -24.04 -33.67
CA LYS A 98 25.09 -23.60 -33.56
C LYS A 98 25.16 -22.27 -32.82
N SER A 99 26.27 -22.06 -32.11
CA SER A 99 26.56 -20.81 -31.41
C SER A 99 26.78 -19.68 -32.42
N LEU A 100 26.03 -18.60 -32.28
CA LEU A 100 26.08 -17.40 -33.12
C LEU A 100 26.71 -16.24 -32.33
N SER A 101 27.51 -15.41 -32.99
CA SER A 101 28.05 -14.19 -32.40
C SER A 101 27.03 -13.05 -32.42
N TYR A 102 26.95 -12.29 -31.34
CA TYR A 102 26.02 -11.18 -31.22
C TYR A 102 26.70 -9.86 -31.62
N ASN A 103 26.74 -9.57 -32.93
CA ASN A 103 27.56 -8.46 -33.47
C ASN A 103 26.84 -7.09 -33.47
N VAL A 104 25.51 -7.07 -33.46
CA VAL A 104 24.68 -5.86 -33.46
C VAL A 104 23.56 -6.04 -32.44
N GLY A 105 23.23 -4.95 -31.77
CA GLY A 105 22.17 -4.87 -30.79
C GLY A 105 22.67 -4.93 -29.36
N LEU A 106 21.77 -4.59 -28.45
CA LEU A 106 21.90 -4.75 -27.01
C LEU A 106 21.09 -5.96 -26.56
N PHE A 107 21.65 -6.81 -25.71
CA PHE A 107 21.02 -8.05 -25.27
C PHE A 107 19.81 -7.77 -24.37
N GLN A 108 18.62 -8.26 -24.75
CA GLN A 108 17.42 -8.11 -23.93
C GLN A 108 17.51 -9.01 -22.69
N GLY A 109 17.18 -8.46 -21.51
CA GLY A 109 17.35 -9.15 -20.23
C GLY A 109 18.70 -8.91 -19.53
N CYS A 110 19.68 -8.32 -20.21
CA CYS A 110 20.92 -7.85 -19.57
C CYS A 110 20.67 -6.57 -18.77
N CYS A 111 21.17 -6.50 -17.52
CA CYS A 111 21.04 -5.31 -16.67
C CYS A 111 21.76 -4.07 -17.21
N LEU A 112 22.82 -4.25 -18.00
CA LEU A 112 23.58 -3.16 -18.61
C LEU A 112 22.89 -2.57 -19.85
N SER A 113 22.17 -3.39 -20.62
CA SER A 113 21.57 -2.98 -21.89
C SER A 113 20.64 -1.75 -21.79
N PRO A 114 19.71 -1.65 -20.81
CA PRO A 114 18.87 -0.45 -20.66
C PRO A 114 19.68 0.83 -20.43
N ILE A 115 20.76 0.73 -19.65
CA ILE A 115 21.64 1.87 -19.35
C ILE A 115 22.44 2.25 -20.60
N ALA A 116 23.03 1.27 -21.29
CA ALA A 116 23.77 1.48 -22.52
C ALA A 116 22.87 2.11 -23.62
N PHE A 117 21.64 1.63 -23.73
CA PHE A 117 20.64 2.19 -24.64
C PHE A 117 20.36 3.66 -24.33
N ASN A 118 20.06 3.97 -23.07
CA ASN A 118 19.84 5.34 -22.64
C ASN A 118 21.05 6.25 -22.92
N ILE A 119 22.29 5.77 -22.75
CA ILE A 119 23.50 6.54 -23.07
C ILE A 119 23.55 6.89 -24.55
N VAL A 120 23.24 5.96 -25.44
CA VAL A 120 23.23 6.21 -26.90
C VAL A 120 22.11 7.18 -27.28
N ILE A 121 20.88 6.93 -26.82
CA ILE A 121 19.73 7.81 -27.10
C ILE A 121 19.92 9.20 -26.49
N ASN A 122 20.70 9.34 -25.41
CA ASN A 122 20.97 10.66 -24.84
C ASN A 122 21.69 11.59 -25.83
N ILE A 123 22.43 11.07 -26.82
CA ILE A 123 23.05 11.90 -27.87
C ILE A 123 21.97 12.58 -28.72
N LEU A 124 20.93 11.83 -29.11
CA LEU A 124 19.78 12.37 -29.82
C LEU A 124 19.04 13.40 -28.94
N VAL A 125 18.79 13.05 -27.68
CA VAL A 125 18.10 13.94 -26.74
C VAL A 125 18.88 15.25 -26.57
N ASP A 126 20.19 15.20 -26.34
CA ASP A 126 21.06 16.37 -26.26
C ASP A 126 20.97 17.20 -27.54
N LYS A 127 21.07 16.58 -28.72
CA LYS A 127 20.95 17.26 -30.02
C LYS A 127 19.63 18.02 -30.17
N LEU A 128 18.51 17.43 -29.73
CA LEU A 128 17.18 18.05 -29.79
C LEU A 128 17.03 19.20 -28.78
N ILE A 129 17.82 19.22 -27.70
CA ILE A 129 17.79 20.25 -26.64
C ILE A 129 18.80 21.37 -26.89
N CYS A 130 19.92 21.09 -27.58
CA CYS A 130 21.08 21.97 -27.77
C CYS A 130 20.77 23.36 -28.33
N ASN A 131 19.59 23.58 -28.92
CA ASN A 131 19.25 24.87 -29.50
C ASN A 131 18.72 25.92 -28.48
N GLU A 132 18.48 25.57 -27.21
CA GLU A 132 17.83 26.45 -26.18
C GLU A 132 16.48 27.07 -26.61
N ARG A 133 15.92 26.60 -27.71
CA ARG A 133 14.68 27.15 -28.26
C ARG A 133 13.51 26.61 -27.44
N LYS A 134 12.77 27.52 -26.80
CA LYS A 134 11.51 27.23 -26.08
C LYS A 134 10.38 26.85 -27.05
N TRP A 135 10.54 25.71 -27.73
CA TRP A 135 9.63 25.20 -28.76
C TRP A 135 8.53 24.30 -28.22
N GLY A 136 8.72 23.79 -27.01
CA GLY A 136 7.68 23.07 -26.28
C GLY A 136 6.39 23.88 -26.13
N TYR A 137 5.34 23.19 -25.72
CA TYR A 137 4.06 23.82 -25.42
C TYR A 137 4.20 24.83 -24.27
N ARG A 138 3.59 26.02 -24.42
CA ARG A 138 3.56 27.07 -23.38
C ARG A 138 2.20 27.05 -22.70
N PHE A 139 2.17 26.79 -21.40
CA PHE A 139 0.96 26.83 -20.58
C PHE A 139 0.42 28.27 -20.40
N LYS A 140 -0.91 28.45 -20.35
CA LYS A 140 -1.53 29.79 -20.19
C LYS A 140 -1.62 30.20 -18.73
N PHE A 141 -1.82 29.23 -17.84
CA PHE A 141 -2.04 29.50 -16.43
C PHE A 141 -0.77 29.93 -15.68
N ASN A 142 0.43 29.54 -16.14
CA ASN A 142 1.70 29.89 -15.49
C ASN A 142 2.81 30.36 -16.45
N ASN A 143 2.54 30.48 -17.76
CA ASN A 143 3.52 30.86 -18.79
C ASN A 143 4.80 30.00 -18.87
N LYS A 144 4.84 28.83 -18.23
CA LYS A 144 5.96 27.88 -18.33
C LYS A 144 5.92 27.12 -19.65
N TYR A 145 7.10 26.78 -20.16
CA TYR A 145 7.27 25.95 -21.35
C TYR A 145 7.57 24.52 -20.93
N THR A 146 6.87 23.57 -21.54
CA THR A 146 7.22 22.15 -21.49
C THR A 146 8.53 21.89 -22.24
N GLU A 147 9.13 20.74 -21.96
CA GLU A 147 10.20 20.21 -22.81
C GLU A 147 9.65 19.81 -24.18
N SER A 148 10.47 19.99 -25.22
CA SER A 148 10.10 19.65 -26.59
C SER A 148 10.12 18.15 -26.88
N ILE A 149 10.81 17.37 -26.05
CA ILE A 149 10.98 15.92 -26.17
C ILE A 149 10.64 15.25 -24.84
N LEU A 150 9.74 14.27 -24.91
CA LEU A 150 9.34 13.38 -23.82
C LEU A 150 9.80 11.97 -24.19
N ALA A 151 11.01 11.61 -23.77
CA ALA A 151 11.63 10.33 -24.07
C ALA A 151 11.44 9.33 -22.92
N PHE A 152 10.98 8.13 -23.24
CA PHE A 152 10.90 7.03 -22.29
C PHE A 152 11.47 5.78 -22.94
N ALA A 153 12.78 5.56 -22.77
CA ALA A 153 13.53 4.60 -23.55
C ALA A 153 13.35 4.84 -25.05
N ASP A 154 12.80 3.88 -25.78
CA ASP A 154 12.50 3.90 -27.21
C ASP A 154 11.19 4.62 -27.57
N ASP A 155 10.26 4.76 -26.61
CA ASP A 155 9.04 5.54 -26.78
C ASP A 155 9.37 7.04 -26.74
N LEU A 156 9.42 7.70 -27.91
CA LEU A 156 9.72 9.13 -28.03
C LEU A 156 8.45 9.91 -28.40
N ALA A 157 8.23 11.04 -27.74
CA ALA A 157 7.18 11.99 -28.12
C ALA A 157 7.73 13.41 -28.21
N ILE A 158 7.58 14.03 -29.39
CA ILE A 158 7.88 15.44 -29.61
C ILE A 158 6.62 16.25 -29.32
N LEU A 159 6.71 17.22 -28.41
CA LEU A 159 5.62 18.11 -28.01
C LEU A 159 6.03 19.55 -28.34
N THR A 160 5.28 20.21 -29.22
CA THR A 160 5.57 21.59 -29.63
C THR A 160 4.33 22.46 -29.75
N ARG A 161 4.53 23.77 -29.78
CA ARG A 161 3.47 24.77 -30.02
C ARG A 161 3.09 24.95 -31.50
N ASN A 162 3.88 24.42 -32.44
CA ASN A 162 3.68 24.65 -33.87
C ASN A 162 4.18 23.47 -34.71
N PRO A 163 3.41 23.03 -35.72
CA PRO A 163 3.84 21.95 -36.60
C PRO A 163 5.16 22.24 -37.31
N LYS A 164 5.48 23.50 -37.62
CA LYS A 164 6.78 23.88 -38.21
C LYS A 164 7.96 23.54 -37.30
N HIS A 165 7.83 23.81 -35.98
CA HIS A 165 8.88 23.43 -35.03
C HIS A 165 8.94 21.91 -34.84
N CYS A 166 7.79 21.24 -34.90
CA CYS A 166 7.71 19.79 -34.85
C CYS A 166 8.48 19.16 -36.02
N GLN A 167 8.26 19.63 -37.26
CA GLN A 167 8.96 19.13 -38.44
C GLN A 167 10.48 19.31 -38.32
N VAL A 168 10.95 20.48 -37.88
CA VAL A 168 12.40 20.70 -37.71
C VAL A 168 13.02 19.72 -36.72
N LEU A 169 12.33 19.36 -35.65
CA LEU A 169 12.83 18.36 -34.70
C LEU A 169 12.77 16.94 -35.28
N LEU A 170 11.75 16.61 -36.08
CA LEU A 170 11.67 15.34 -36.81
C LEU A 170 12.81 15.21 -37.83
N ASP A 171 13.15 16.29 -38.54
CA ASP A 171 14.27 16.30 -39.49
C ASP A 171 15.61 16.03 -38.79
N GLU A 172 15.79 16.52 -37.54
CA GLU A 172 16.98 16.19 -36.74
C GLU A 172 16.98 14.72 -36.27
N VAL A 173 15.81 14.13 -36.02
CA VAL A 173 15.69 12.69 -35.74
C VAL A 173 16.07 11.87 -36.97
N ASP A 174 15.63 12.26 -38.17
CA ASP A 174 15.99 11.58 -39.42
C ASP A 174 17.49 11.66 -39.67
N LYS A 175 18.10 12.85 -39.56
CA LYS A 175 19.56 13.02 -39.68
C LYS A 175 20.33 12.17 -38.68
N PHE A 176 19.82 12.04 -37.45
CA PHE A 176 20.45 11.20 -36.44
C PHE A 176 20.36 9.72 -36.83
N CYS A 177 19.19 9.25 -37.28
CA CYS A 177 19.03 7.87 -37.73
C CYS A 177 19.95 7.55 -38.93
N GLU A 178 20.02 8.45 -39.91
CA GLU A 178 20.95 8.36 -41.04
C GLU A 178 22.42 8.28 -40.59
N TRP A 179 22.84 9.15 -39.65
CA TRP A 179 24.20 9.15 -39.13
C TRP A 179 24.57 7.87 -38.38
N THR A 180 23.62 7.28 -37.64
CA THR A 180 23.89 6.04 -36.89
C THR A 180 24.01 4.79 -37.76
N ASP A 181 23.51 4.83 -39.01
CA ASP A 181 23.46 3.72 -39.96
C ASP A 181 22.92 2.39 -39.36
N GLY A 182 22.07 2.50 -38.34
CA GLY A 182 21.57 1.35 -37.57
C GLY A 182 20.17 1.61 -37.03
N LEU A 183 19.99 2.69 -36.28
CA LEU A 183 18.67 3.10 -35.82
C LEU A 183 17.84 3.60 -37.01
N ARG A 184 16.59 3.14 -37.10
CA ARG A 184 15.63 3.56 -38.11
C ARG A 184 14.30 3.86 -37.46
N THR A 185 13.60 4.85 -37.99
CA THR A 185 12.22 5.15 -37.61
C THR A 185 11.27 4.20 -38.35
N LYS A 186 10.08 3.97 -37.78
CA LYS A 186 9.02 3.19 -38.42
C LYS A 186 7.80 4.09 -38.69
N PRO A 187 7.78 4.87 -39.78
CA PRO A 187 6.74 5.87 -40.03
C PRO A 187 5.31 5.32 -39.97
N SER A 188 5.11 4.06 -40.39
CA SER A 188 3.81 3.36 -40.32
C SER A 188 3.25 3.16 -38.91
N LYS A 189 4.10 3.22 -37.88
CA LYS A 189 3.72 3.17 -36.46
C LYS A 189 3.85 4.52 -35.75
N CYS A 190 4.41 5.52 -36.43
CA CYS A 190 4.43 6.89 -35.93
C CYS A 190 3.05 7.52 -36.12
N HIS A 191 2.66 8.34 -35.14
CA HIS A 191 1.40 9.05 -35.18
C HIS A 191 1.60 10.51 -34.79
N CYS A 192 0.77 11.40 -35.33
CA CYS A 192 0.75 12.79 -34.94
C CYS A 192 -0.66 13.27 -34.54
N LEU A 193 -0.70 14.27 -33.66
CA LEU A 193 -1.89 14.95 -33.22
C LEU A 193 -1.62 16.45 -33.23
N CYS A 194 -2.34 17.19 -34.08
CA CYS A 194 -2.25 18.64 -34.14
C CYS A 194 -3.62 19.26 -33.86
N LEU A 195 -3.68 20.14 -32.85
CA LEU A 195 -4.87 20.92 -32.53
C LEU A 195 -4.58 22.40 -32.80
N GLY A 196 -5.56 23.10 -33.36
CA GLY A 196 -5.45 24.53 -33.58
C GLY A 196 -6.72 25.11 -34.19
N ARG A 197 -6.76 26.43 -34.29
CA ARG A 197 -7.87 27.12 -34.93
C ARG A 197 -7.66 27.11 -36.44
N ARG A 198 -8.61 26.51 -37.16
CA ARG A 198 -8.68 26.52 -38.62
C ARG A 198 -9.97 27.23 -39.01
N ASN A 199 -9.84 28.32 -39.76
CA ASN A 199 -10.94 29.25 -40.04
C ASN A 199 -11.58 29.74 -38.73
N THR A 200 -12.85 29.43 -38.49
CA THR A 200 -13.60 29.84 -37.30
C THR A 200 -13.67 28.77 -36.20
N ARG A 201 -13.21 27.53 -36.44
CA ARG A 201 -13.38 26.40 -35.51
C ARG A 201 -12.03 25.91 -34.95
N TYR A 202 -12.03 25.56 -33.67
CA TYR A 202 -10.91 24.85 -33.05
C TYR A 202 -11.10 23.34 -33.23
N THR A 203 -10.19 22.69 -33.96
CA THR A 203 -10.32 21.28 -34.34
C THR A 203 -8.95 20.62 -34.46
N SER A 204 -8.95 19.29 -34.49
CA SER A 204 -7.81 18.51 -34.97
C SER A 204 -7.69 18.63 -36.48
N TYR A 205 -6.47 18.62 -37.00
CA TYR A 205 -6.20 18.61 -38.44
C TYR A 205 -4.88 17.88 -38.74
N ASP A 206 -4.70 17.45 -39.98
CA ASP A 206 -3.44 16.87 -40.45
C ASP A 206 -2.41 17.98 -40.72
N PRO A 207 -1.29 18.02 -39.97
CA PRO A 207 -0.24 19.01 -40.18
C PRO A 207 0.66 18.74 -41.40
N GLY A 208 0.56 17.59 -42.06
CA GLY A 208 1.43 17.18 -43.16
C GLY A 208 2.87 16.92 -42.72
N LEU A 209 3.05 16.37 -41.50
CA LEU A 209 4.38 16.04 -40.98
C LEU A 209 4.93 14.80 -41.67
N SER A 210 6.24 14.78 -41.89
CA SER A 210 6.96 13.67 -42.51
C SER A 210 8.14 13.22 -41.67
N LEU A 211 8.45 11.93 -41.73
CA LEU A 211 9.61 11.30 -41.08
C LEU A 211 10.07 10.13 -41.95
N GLY A 212 11.37 10.01 -42.20
CA GLY A 212 11.94 9.00 -43.09
C GLY A 212 11.42 9.09 -44.53
N GLY A 213 11.12 10.30 -45.01
CA GLY A 213 10.55 10.55 -46.33
C GLY A 213 9.08 10.12 -46.52
N GLN A 214 8.40 9.69 -45.45
CA GLN A 214 6.99 9.28 -45.47
C GLN A 214 6.12 10.18 -44.59
N CYS A 215 4.87 10.40 -44.98
CA CYS A 215 3.91 11.17 -44.17
C CYS A 215 3.50 10.38 -42.92
N ILE A 216 3.50 11.07 -41.77
CA ILE A 216 3.10 10.50 -40.48
C ILE A 216 1.56 10.48 -40.41
N SER A 217 1.00 9.34 -39.99
CA SER A 217 -0.44 9.21 -39.84
C SER A 217 -1.00 10.11 -38.72
N THR A 218 -2.12 10.77 -38.97
CA THR A 218 -2.81 11.59 -37.95
C THR A 218 -3.75 10.70 -37.11
N VAL A 219 -3.83 10.95 -35.80
CA VAL A 219 -4.78 10.25 -34.91
C VAL A 219 -6.22 10.54 -35.32
N THR A 220 -7.03 9.50 -35.50
CA THR A 220 -8.43 9.59 -35.94
C THR A 220 -9.41 9.25 -34.81
N GLU A 221 -10.68 9.63 -34.97
CA GLU A 221 -11.74 9.40 -33.96
C GLU A 221 -11.90 7.92 -33.61
N ASN A 222 -11.84 7.04 -34.62
CA ASN A 222 -12.06 5.61 -34.46
C ASN A 222 -10.82 4.83 -34.01
N ALA A 223 -9.64 5.48 -33.97
CA ALA A 223 -8.39 4.85 -33.59
C ALA A 223 -7.58 5.74 -32.61
N PRO A 224 -7.98 5.79 -31.31
CA PRO A 224 -7.20 6.49 -30.28
C PRO A 224 -5.79 5.92 -30.15
N PHE A 225 -4.79 6.79 -30.03
CA PHE A 225 -3.40 6.41 -29.86
C PHE A 225 -3.07 6.10 -28.41
N LYS A 226 -2.23 5.08 -28.15
CA LYS A 226 -1.80 4.68 -26.80
C LYS A 226 -0.34 5.09 -26.58
N PHE A 227 -0.10 6.04 -25.69
CA PHE A 227 1.23 6.46 -25.28
C PHE A 227 1.46 6.13 -23.80
N LEU A 228 2.54 5.41 -23.48
CA LEU A 228 2.90 5.03 -22.10
C LEU A 228 1.70 4.52 -21.27
N GLY A 229 0.84 3.70 -21.88
CA GLY A 229 -0.35 3.14 -21.22
C GLY A 229 -1.60 4.03 -21.19
N ARG A 230 -1.52 5.31 -21.57
CA ARG A 230 -2.66 6.23 -21.69
C ARG A 230 -3.18 6.28 -23.13
N LYS A 231 -4.47 6.09 -23.33
CA LYS A 231 -5.13 6.32 -24.63
C LYS A 231 -5.52 7.79 -24.78
N ILE A 232 -5.33 8.31 -25.99
CA ILE A 232 -5.57 9.70 -26.39
C ILE A 232 -6.36 9.68 -27.71
N ASP A 233 -7.53 10.31 -27.74
CA ASP A 233 -8.33 10.44 -28.96
C ASP A 233 -7.80 11.55 -29.90
N ASN A 234 -8.46 11.72 -31.05
CA ASN A 234 -8.10 12.71 -32.07
C ASN A 234 -8.22 14.17 -31.61
N ILE A 235 -8.89 14.45 -30.50
CA ILE A 235 -8.97 15.79 -29.91
C ILE A 235 -8.17 15.91 -28.61
N GLY A 236 -7.35 14.90 -28.31
CA GLY A 236 -6.46 14.85 -27.15
C GLY A 236 -7.15 14.56 -25.82
N ARG A 237 -8.40 14.08 -25.82
CA ARG A 237 -9.12 13.67 -24.61
C ARG A 237 -8.85 12.21 -24.29
N THR A 238 -9.17 11.84 -23.06
CA THR A 238 -9.22 10.45 -22.64
C THR A 238 -10.47 9.81 -23.26
N PRO A 239 -10.37 8.68 -23.97
CA PRO A 239 -11.53 7.96 -24.48
C PRO A 239 -12.34 7.34 -23.32
N SER A 240 -13.51 6.81 -23.66
CA SER A 240 -14.37 6.02 -22.77
C SER A 240 -13.58 4.99 -21.95
N LEU A 241 -13.77 5.00 -20.63
CA LEU A 241 -13.09 4.11 -19.68
C LEU A 241 -13.93 2.86 -19.36
N GLU A 242 -15.15 2.78 -19.90
CA GLU A 242 -16.08 1.67 -19.75
C GLU A 242 -15.41 0.34 -20.11
N GLY A 243 -14.63 0.29 -21.20
CA GLY A 243 -13.90 -0.91 -21.60
C GLY A 243 -12.90 -1.42 -20.55
N ILE A 244 -12.28 -0.53 -19.75
CA ILE A 244 -11.39 -0.93 -18.65
C ILE A 244 -12.21 -1.53 -17.51
N VAL A 245 -13.35 -0.90 -17.18
CA VAL A 245 -14.26 -1.39 -16.14
C VAL A 245 -14.83 -2.75 -16.51
N ASP A 246 -15.32 -2.91 -17.74
CA ASP A 246 -15.91 -4.15 -18.22
C ASP A 246 -14.86 -5.26 -18.33
N SER A 247 -13.63 -4.93 -18.75
CA SER A 247 -12.48 -5.86 -18.72
C SER A 247 -12.21 -6.38 -17.29
N PHE A 248 -12.19 -5.48 -16.30
CA PHE A 248 -11.99 -5.86 -14.90
C PHE A 248 -13.13 -6.72 -14.35
N LEU A 249 -14.38 -6.38 -14.65
CA LEU A 249 -15.55 -7.17 -14.24
C LEU A 249 -15.55 -8.56 -14.89
N ASN A 250 -15.12 -8.66 -16.15
CA ASN A 250 -14.92 -9.94 -16.81
C ASN A 250 -13.83 -10.77 -16.13
N ASP A 251 -12.77 -10.15 -15.63
CA ASP A 251 -11.73 -10.85 -14.90
C ASP A 251 -12.20 -11.35 -13.53
N LEU A 252 -13.10 -10.63 -12.85
CA LEU A 252 -13.80 -11.15 -11.66
C LEU A 252 -14.61 -12.41 -12.01
N ASN A 253 -15.36 -12.40 -13.12
CA ASN A 253 -16.12 -13.56 -13.58
C ASN A 253 -15.21 -14.75 -13.94
N LYS A 254 -14.04 -14.50 -14.54
CA LYS A 254 -13.05 -15.55 -14.83
C LYS A 254 -12.49 -16.18 -13.56
N VAL A 255 -12.27 -15.40 -12.50
CA VAL A 255 -11.84 -15.93 -11.20
C VAL A 255 -12.98 -16.73 -10.56
N ASP A 256 -14.21 -16.26 -10.70
CA ASP A 256 -15.39 -16.96 -10.18
C ASP A 256 -15.61 -18.33 -10.85
N SER A 257 -15.34 -18.45 -12.15
CA SER A 257 -15.50 -19.71 -12.89
C SER A 257 -14.44 -20.77 -12.56
N GLN A 258 -13.38 -20.42 -11.81
CA GLN A 258 -12.35 -21.40 -11.44
C GLN A 258 -12.85 -22.39 -10.39
N LEU A 259 -12.45 -23.66 -10.53
CA LEU A 259 -12.74 -24.77 -9.61
C LEU A 259 -11.84 -24.76 -8.36
N ILE A 260 -11.69 -23.59 -7.75
CA ILE A 260 -10.93 -23.40 -6.50
C ILE A 260 -11.86 -22.97 -5.38
N SER A 261 -11.44 -23.18 -4.13
CA SER A 261 -12.20 -22.74 -2.96
C SER A 261 -12.48 -21.23 -3.01
N ASN A 262 -13.68 -20.83 -2.60
CA ASN A 262 -14.10 -19.43 -2.68
C ASN A 262 -13.19 -18.45 -1.90
N VAL A 263 -12.61 -18.85 -0.77
CA VAL A 263 -11.65 -18.02 -0.03
C VAL A 263 -10.40 -17.70 -0.87
N LYS A 264 -9.91 -18.67 -1.65
CA LYS A 264 -8.79 -18.46 -2.59
C LYS A 264 -9.16 -17.47 -3.69
N LYS A 265 -10.42 -17.44 -4.14
CA LYS A 265 -10.91 -16.44 -5.11
C LYS A 265 -10.84 -15.02 -4.53
N ALA A 266 -11.32 -14.84 -3.30
CA ALA A 266 -11.20 -13.57 -2.58
C ALA A 266 -9.73 -13.15 -2.39
N TRP A 267 -8.83 -14.10 -2.11
CA TRP A 267 -7.40 -13.86 -2.04
C TRP A 267 -6.79 -13.40 -3.38
N ILE A 268 -7.16 -14.05 -4.50
CA ILE A 268 -6.72 -13.65 -5.85
C ILE A 268 -7.18 -12.23 -6.15
N TYR A 269 -8.43 -11.90 -5.80
CA TYR A 269 -8.93 -10.55 -5.96
C TYR A 269 -8.06 -9.54 -5.19
N GLU A 270 -7.85 -9.77 -3.90
CA GLU A 270 -7.15 -8.83 -3.01
C GLU A 270 -5.68 -8.61 -3.39
N ASN A 271 -4.99 -9.65 -3.87
CA ASN A 271 -3.55 -9.62 -4.13
C ASN A 271 -3.20 -9.41 -5.61
N TYR A 272 -4.03 -9.88 -6.53
CA TYR A 272 -3.73 -9.87 -7.96
C TYR A 272 -4.65 -8.94 -8.75
N LEU A 273 -5.97 -9.08 -8.64
CA LEU A 273 -6.90 -8.28 -9.47
C LEU A 273 -6.85 -6.80 -9.08
N THR A 274 -6.87 -6.47 -7.79
CA THR A 274 -6.77 -5.08 -7.33
C THR A 274 -5.51 -4.39 -7.88
N SER A 275 -4.39 -5.12 -7.94
CA SER A 275 -3.12 -4.61 -8.47
C SER A 275 -3.22 -4.20 -9.94
N ARG A 276 -4.10 -4.81 -10.74
CA ARG A 276 -4.34 -4.42 -12.14
C ARG A 276 -5.03 -3.07 -12.29
N LEU A 277 -5.79 -2.62 -11.29
CA LEU A 277 -6.41 -1.30 -11.28
C LEU A 277 -5.43 -0.19 -10.95
N ASN A 278 -4.26 -0.51 -10.37
CA ASN A 278 -3.29 0.50 -9.94
C ASN A 278 -2.87 1.43 -11.08
N TRP A 279 -2.48 0.88 -12.23
CA TRP A 279 -2.02 1.67 -13.35
C TRP A 279 -3.13 2.52 -13.98
N PRO A 280 -4.31 1.97 -14.33
CA PRO A 280 -5.44 2.79 -14.78
C PRO A 280 -5.82 3.92 -13.82
N PHE A 281 -5.85 3.67 -12.51
CA PHE A 281 -6.23 4.68 -11.51
C PHE A 281 -5.19 5.79 -11.34
N LEU A 282 -3.90 5.51 -11.59
CA LEU A 282 -2.86 6.54 -11.61
C LEU A 282 -2.94 7.40 -12.88
N VAL A 283 -3.19 6.79 -14.03
CA VAL A 283 -3.09 7.47 -15.32
C VAL A 283 -4.37 8.20 -15.70
N TYR A 284 -5.53 7.59 -15.49
CA TYR A 284 -6.83 8.12 -15.91
C TYR A 284 -7.60 8.76 -14.76
N ASP A 285 -8.52 9.64 -15.11
CA ASP A 285 -9.44 10.28 -14.17
C ASP A 285 -10.79 9.56 -14.26
N PHE A 286 -11.14 8.80 -13.23
CA PHE A 286 -12.40 8.05 -13.15
C PHE A 286 -13.49 8.91 -12.52
N ASN A 287 -14.69 8.87 -13.09
CA ASN A 287 -15.87 9.50 -12.49
C ASN A 287 -16.50 8.59 -11.42
N LYS A 288 -17.37 9.17 -10.58
CA LYS A 288 -18.06 8.45 -9.49
C LYS A 288 -18.91 7.28 -10.00
N THR A 289 -19.57 7.43 -11.15
CA THR A 289 -20.44 6.39 -11.73
C THR A 289 -19.66 5.11 -12.08
N LEU A 290 -18.51 5.26 -12.74
CA LEU A 290 -17.64 4.14 -13.10
C LEU A 290 -17.04 3.46 -11.86
N LEU A 291 -16.63 4.24 -10.86
CA LEU A 291 -16.13 3.71 -9.58
C LEU A 291 -17.22 2.94 -8.83
N SER A 292 -18.45 3.45 -8.80
CA SER A 292 -19.61 2.76 -8.22
C SER A 292 -19.92 1.44 -8.94
N LYS A 293 -19.77 1.39 -10.27
CA LYS A 293 -19.92 0.14 -11.05
C LYS A 293 -18.88 -0.91 -10.66
N LEU A 294 -17.62 -0.51 -10.49
CA LEU A 294 -16.54 -1.38 -10.01
C LEU A 294 -16.81 -1.89 -8.59
N ASP A 295 -17.17 -0.99 -7.67
CA ASP A 295 -17.49 -1.32 -6.28
C ASP A 295 -18.65 -2.32 -6.21
N ALA A 296 -19.72 -2.11 -6.97
CA ALA A 296 -20.88 -3.01 -6.99
C ALA A 296 -20.50 -4.43 -7.45
N GLY A 297 -19.68 -4.55 -8.50
CA GLY A 297 -19.18 -5.83 -8.98
C GLY A 297 -18.31 -6.55 -7.94
N VAL A 298 -17.40 -5.82 -7.28
CA VAL A 298 -16.54 -6.33 -6.22
C VAL A 298 -17.33 -6.77 -5.00
N ILE A 299 -18.30 -5.96 -4.54
CA ILE A 299 -19.13 -6.27 -3.36
C ILE A 299 -19.90 -7.56 -3.60
N LYS A 300 -20.53 -7.70 -4.78
CA LYS A 300 -21.28 -8.89 -5.17
C LYS A 300 -20.39 -10.14 -5.09
N MET A 301 -19.23 -10.12 -5.74
CA MET A 301 -18.33 -11.28 -5.78
C MET A 301 -17.69 -11.57 -4.42
N SER A 302 -17.29 -10.55 -3.68
CA SER A 302 -16.68 -10.72 -2.35
C SER A 302 -17.67 -11.30 -1.35
N LYS A 303 -18.95 -10.88 -1.38
CA LYS A 303 -20.02 -11.49 -0.57
C LYS A 303 -20.19 -12.97 -0.90
N LEU A 304 -20.27 -13.31 -2.19
CA LEU A 304 -20.39 -14.69 -2.65
C LEU A 304 -19.19 -15.53 -2.18
N TRP A 305 -17.97 -15.03 -2.38
CA TRP A 305 -16.76 -15.78 -2.12
C TRP A 305 -16.49 -16.00 -0.62
N LEU A 306 -16.79 -15.01 0.22
CA LEU A 306 -16.60 -15.13 1.66
C LEU A 306 -17.82 -15.74 2.37
N GLY A 307 -18.91 -15.98 1.65
CA GLY A 307 -20.15 -16.50 2.20
C GLY A 307 -20.94 -15.48 3.03
N LEU A 308 -20.69 -14.19 2.86
CA LEU A 308 -21.39 -13.12 3.56
C LEU A 308 -22.82 -12.97 2.98
N ALA A 309 -23.82 -12.82 3.85
CA ALA A 309 -25.22 -12.72 3.44
C ALA A 309 -25.47 -11.49 2.54
N LEU A 310 -26.45 -11.61 1.64
CA LEU A 310 -26.82 -10.51 0.74
C LEU A 310 -27.26 -9.27 1.53
N THR A 311 -27.99 -9.46 2.62
CA THR A 311 -28.50 -8.41 3.52
C THR A 311 -27.46 -7.89 4.53
N ALA A 312 -26.28 -8.52 4.63
CA ALA A 312 -25.24 -8.03 5.53
C ALA A 312 -24.67 -6.69 5.03
N ASP A 313 -24.17 -5.87 5.94
CA ASP A 313 -23.53 -4.61 5.55
C ASP A 313 -22.23 -4.90 4.79
N SER A 314 -22.13 -4.28 3.61
CA SER A 314 -20.96 -4.40 2.74
C SER A 314 -19.69 -3.80 3.34
N SER A 315 -19.82 -2.87 4.30
CA SER A 315 -18.66 -2.26 4.96
C SER A 315 -17.77 -3.31 5.64
N ALA A 316 -18.34 -4.42 6.12
CA ALA A 316 -17.60 -5.50 6.77
C ALA A 316 -16.48 -6.08 5.89
N LEU A 317 -16.61 -5.97 4.57
CA LEU A 317 -15.59 -6.40 3.61
C LEU A 317 -14.36 -5.47 3.61
N PHE A 318 -14.55 -4.17 3.78
CA PHE A 318 -13.51 -3.15 3.54
C PHE A 318 -12.98 -2.50 4.83
N ARG A 319 -13.77 -2.50 5.90
CA ARG A 319 -13.38 -2.01 7.22
C ARG A 319 -12.06 -2.65 7.67
N GLY A 320 -11.25 -1.86 8.38
CA GLY A 320 -10.00 -2.32 8.98
C GLY A 320 -10.23 -3.47 9.98
N SER A 321 -9.21 -4.31 10.17
CA SER A 321 -9.27 -5.46 11.09
C SER A 321 -9.62 -5.06 12.52
N ASN A 322 -9.11 -3.92 12.98
CA ASN A 322 -9.40 -3.38 14.32
C ASN A 322 -10.85 -2.95 14.49
N SER A 323 -11.56 -2.72 13.38
CA SER A 323 -12.98 -2.41 13.34
C SER A 323 -13.79 -3.63 12.89
N PHE A 324 -13.38 -4.86 13.23
CA PHE A 324 -14.09 -6.11 12.91
C PHE A 324 -14.38 -6.32 11.41
N GLY A 325 -13.52 -5.81 10.52
CA GLY A 325 -13.65 -5.97 9.07
C GLY A 325 -12.57 -6.86 8.44
N MET A 326 -12.77 -7.22 7.16
CA MET A 326 -11.87 -8.06 6.36
C MET A 326 -10.69 -7.29 5.74
N SER A 327 -10.71 -5.95 5.75
CA SER A 327 -9.67 -5.10 5.16
C SER A 327 -9.40 -5.33 3.67
N LEU A 328 -10.42 -5.70 2.88
CA LEU A 328 -10.30 -5.80 1.43
C LEU A 328 -10.15 -4.40 0.79
N LYS A 329 -9.47 -4.32 -0.36
CA LYS A 329 -9.29 -3.05 -1.08
C LYS A 329 -10.49 -2.68 -1.94
N ARG A 330 -11.36 -1.82 -1.44
CA ARG A 330 -12.45 -1.24 -2.26
C ARG A 330 -11.89 -0.44 -3.46
N PRO A 331 -12.35 -0.65 -4.71
CA PRO A 331 -11.86 0.08 -5.88
C PRO A 331 -11.92 1.60 -5.75
N SER A 332 -13.02 2.17 -5.27
CA SER A 332 -13.16 3.61 -5.08
C SER A 332 -12.18 4.19 -4.05
N GLU A 333 -11.90 3.48 -2.96
CA GLU A 333 -10.88 3.87 -1.97
C GLU A 333 -9.47 3.73 -2.52
N LEU A 334 -9.21 2.64 -3.25
CA LEU A 334 -7.93 2.42 -3.93
C LEU A 334 -7.63 3.55 -4.91
N TYR A 335 -8.63 3.98 -5.68
CA TYR A 335 -8.51 5.15 -6.56
C TYR A 335 -8.09 6.39 -5.77
N LYS A 336 -8.78 6.74 -4.67
CA LYS A 336 -8.41 7.89 -3.81
C LYS A 336 -6.97 7.79 -3.31
N HIS A 337 -6.57 6.63 -2.78
CA HIS A 337 -5.20 6.38 -2.33
C HIS A 337 -4.15 6.61 -3.43
N LEU A 338 -4.45 6.17 -4.65
CA LEU A 338 -3.55 6.29 -5.79
C LEU A 338 -3.50 7.71 -6.35
N ARG A 339 -4.60 8.47 -6.32
CA ARG A 339 -4.60 9.91 -6.68
C ARG A 339 -3.66 10.71 -5.78
N VAL A 340 -3.72 10.41 -4.48
CA VAL A 340 -2.85 11.06 -3.50
C VAL A 340 -1.38 10.63 -3.68
N SER A 341 -1.16 9.34 -3.95
CA SER A 341 0.18 8.83 -4.27
C SER A 341 0.75 9.45 -5.54
N LYS A 342 -0.06 9.56 -6.61
CA LYS A 342 0.29 10.26 -7.85
C LYS A 342 0.74 11.68 -7.57
N ARG A 343 -0.05 12.43 -6.81
CA ARG A 343 0.27 13.82 -6.49
C ARG A 343 1.58 13.97 -5.74
N TYR A 344 1.81 13.12 -4.74
CA TYR A 344 3.07 13.12 -4.02
C TYR A 344 4.27 12.80 -4.93
N MET A 345 4.12 11.85 -5.85
CA MET A 345 5.15 11.53 -6.85
C MET A 345 5.42 12.72 -7.77
N LEU A 346 4.38 13.37 -8.30
CA LEU A 346 4.52 14.53 -9.19
C LEU A 346 5.09 15.75 -8.47
N GLY A 347 4.70 15.98 -7.21
CA GLY A 347 5.23 17.08 -6.39
C GLY A 347 6.70 16.93 -6.00
N LYS A 348 7.27 15.73 -6.17
CA LYS A 348 8.70 15.44 -5.98
C LYS A 348 9.49 15.34 -7.29
N SER A 349 8.85 15.65 -8.42
CA SER A 349 9.55 15.65 -9.71
C SER A 349 10.68 16.70 -9.72
N HIS A 350 11.73 16.41 -10.48
CA HIS A 350 12.83 17.35 -10.75
C HIS A 350 12.45 18.38 -11.83
N ASP A 351 11.29 18.18 -12.48
CA ASP A 351 10.76 19.05 -13.51
C ASP A 351 9.81 20.10 -12.91
N ASP A 352 10.26 21.35 -12.90
CA ASP A 352 9.52 22.51 -12.39
C ASP A 352 8.18 22.75 -13.08
N VAL A 353 8.01 22.27 -14.32
CA VAL A 353 6.74 22.35 -15.04
C VAL A 353 5.78 21.32 -14.46
N VAL A 354 6.24 20.09 -14.27
CA VAL A 354 5.45 18.98 -13.70
C VAL A 354 4.97 19.30 -12.29
N THR A 355 5.85 19.83 -11.43
CA THR A 355 5.47 20.20 -10.04
C THR A 355 4.45 21.34 -9.99
N SER A 356 4.40 22.17 -11.03
CA SER A 356 3.48 23.32 -11.14
C SER A 356 2.16 23.02 -11.83
N LEU A 357 1.92 21.77 -12.26
CA LEU A 357 0.66 21.38 -12.89
C LEU A 357 -0.52 21.50 -11.92
N PRO A 358 -1.75 21.73 -12.43
CA PRO A 358 -2.94 21.82 -11.59
C PRO A 358 -3.11 20.57 -10.70
N LYS A 359 -3.44 20.82 -9.43
CA LYS A 359 -3.68 19.78 -8.43
C LYS A 359 -5.15 19.32 -8.50
N ASP A 360 -5.42 18.06 -8.13
CA ASP A 360 -6.78 17.54 -7.98
C ASP A 360 -7.58 18.34 -6.90
N GLU A 361 -8.92 18.33 -6.93
CA GLU A 361 -9.78 19.17 -6.07
C GLU A 361 -9.61 18.89 -4.56
N ASP A 362 -9.56 17.62 -4.14
CA ASP A 362 -9.48 17.20 -2.72
C ASP A 362 -8.10 17.41 -2.08
N ALA A 363 -7.18 17.97 -2.85
CA ALA A 363 -5.77 17.87 -2.59
C ALA A 363 -5.23 18.92 -1.58
N PRO A 364 -5.72 20.17 -1.52
CA PRO A 364 -5.28 21.15 -0.53
C PRO A 364 -5.49 20.72 0.93
N GLU A 365 -6.61 20.06 1.23
CA GLU A 365 -6.94 19.61 2.59
C GLU A 365 -5.95 18.57 3.12
N LEU A 366 -5.65 17.55 2.31
CA LEU A 366 -4.71 16.49 2.67
C LEU A 366 -3.26 16.99 2.85
N GLU A 367 -2.84 17.97 2.05
CA GLU A 367 -1.54 18.63 2.22
C GLU A 367 -1.46 19.41 3.54
N SER A 368 -2.52 20.13 3.89
CA SER A 368 -2.63 20.82 5.18
C SER A 368 -2.54 19.84 6.35
N ARG A 369 -3.26 18.72 6.30
CA ARG A 369 -3.21 17.65 7.30
C ARG A 369 -1.82 17.03 7.43
N LEU A 370 -1.13 16.79 6.31
CA LEU A 370 0.24 16.30 6.32
C LEU A 370 1.18 17.32 6.97
N GLN A 371 1.06 18.60 6.61
CA GLN A 371 1.88 19.66 7.19
C GLN A 371 1.66 19.77 8.71
N PHE A 372 0.41 19.72 9.15
CA PHE A 372 0.05 19.67 10.57
C PHE A 372 0.67 18.44 11.25
N HIS A 373 0.52 17.24 10.68
CA HIS A 373 1.12 16.03 11.23
C HIS A 373 2.66 16.14 11.31
N LYS A 374 3.31 16.73 10.31
CA LYS A 374 4.75 16.96 10.36
C LYS A 374 5.15 17.91 11.49
N GLN A 375 4.37 18.97 11.69
CA GLN A 375 4.63 19.99 12.69
C GLN A 375 4.43 19.47 14.13
N PHE A 376 3.42 18.62 14.35
CA PHE A 376 2.99 18.23 15.70
C PHE A 376 3.26 16.77 16.07
N MET A 377 3.36 15.86 15.09
CA MET A 377 3.40 14.41 15.35
C MET A 377 4.75 13.73 15.05
N ILE A 378 5.68 14.39 14.34
CA ILE A 378 7.03 13.81 14.07
C ILE A 378 7.86 13.59 15.35
N GLY A 379 7.45 14.15 16.49
CA GLY A 379 8.01 13.87 17.82
C GLY A 379 7.22 12.87 18.68
N ALA A 380 6.02 12.47 18.26
CA ALA A 380 5.13 11.59 19.03
C ALA A 380 5.39 10.12 18.65
N GLN A 381 6.12 9.40 19.50
CA GLN A 381 6.36 7.96 19.35
C GLN A 381 5.04 7.17 19.40
N SER A 382 4.73 6.42 18.35
CA SER A 382 3.61 5.46 18.35
C SER A 382 4.06 4.00 18.58
N ASN A 383 5.37 3.72 18.54
CA ASN A 383 5.91 2.34 18.61
C ASN A 383 6.99 2.17 19.70
N ARG A 384 7.05 0.96 20.28
CA ARG A 384 7.94 0.54 21.40
C ARG A 384 9.44 0.40 21.05
N VAL A 385 9.94 0.96 19.95
CA VAL A 385 11.28 0.66 19.41
C VAL A 385 12.41 1.53 20.03
N GLY A 386 12.09 2.34 21.05
CA GLY A 386 13.09 3.16 21.76
C GLY A 386 13.47 4.46 21.04
N LEU A 387 14.02 5.41 21.80
CA LEU A 387 14.60 6.66 21.29
C LEU A 387 15.76 6.31 20.34
N GLY A 388 15.68 6.74 19.07
CA GLY A 388 16.74 6.56 18.06
C GLY A 388 16.38 5.67 16.86
N SER A 389 15.24 4.96 16.89
CA SER A 389 14.75 4.19 15.73
C SER A 389 14.00 5.08 14.73
N ASN A 390 14.74 5.88 13.96
CA ASN A 390 14.18 6.64 12.84
C ASN A 390 13.96 5.73 11.62
N ARG A 391 12.92 4.90 11.63
CA ARG A 391 12.30 4.53 10.34
C ARG A 391 11.64 5.80 9.82
N LYS A 392 12.27 6.45 8.83
CA LYS A 392 11.66 7.56 8.08
C LYS A 392 10.39 7.03 7.42
N VAL A 393 9.25 7.20 8.08
CA VAL A 393 7.94 6.96 7.48
C VAL A 393 7.82 7.94 6.32
N GLN A 394 7.55 7.45 5.12
CA GLN A 394 7.41 8.34 3.97
C GLN A 394 6.09 9.11 4.09
N ASP A 395 6.08 10.38 3.71
CA ASP A 395 4.88 11.22 3.72
C ASP A 395 3.69 10.58 2.99
N ALA A 396 3.95 9.81 1.93
CA ALA A 396 2.93 9.07 1.21
C ALA A 396 2.21 8.04 2.08
N ASP A 397 2.91 7.41 3.03
CA ASP A 397 2.32 6.42 3.92
C ASP A 397 1.47 7.09 5.00
N ILE A 398 1.88 8.27 5.48
CA ILE A 398 1.09 9.12 6.38
C ILE A 398 -0.20 9.56 5.68
N LEU A 399 -0.10 10.08 4.47
CA LEU A 399 -1.26 10.49 3.68
C LEU A 399 -2.24 9.33 3.42
N LYS A 400 -1.73 8.13 3.09
CA LYS A 400 -2.57 6.93 2.95
C LYS A 400 -3.24 6.56 4.27
N SER A 401 -2.57 6.73 5.40
CA SER A 401 -3.15 6.43 6.72
C SER A 401 -4.33 7.34 7.04
N PHE A 402 -4.27 8.63 6.69
CA PHE A 402 -5.38 9.56 6.85
C PHE A 402 -6.61 9.16 6.03
N ILE A 403 -6.41 8.80 4.76
CA ILE A 403 -7.52 8.36 3.91
C ILE A 403 -8.14 7.08 4.48
N ARG A 404 -7.32 6.11 4.90
CA ARG A 404 -7.82 4.89 5.56
C ARG A 404 -8.60 5.18 6.83
N GLN A 405 -8.16 6.17 7.62
CA GLN A 405 -8.86 6.58 8.82
C GLN A 405 -10.22 7.20 8.48
N ASP A 406 -10.24 8.17 7.55
CA ASP A 406 -11.47 8.83 7.12
C ASP A 406 -12.50 7.84 6.55
N GLU A 407 -12.05 6.85 5.76
CA GLU A 407 -12.95 5.82 5.22
C GLU A 407 -13.43 4.86 6.32
N ASN A 408 -12.59 4.48 7.28
CA ASN A 408 -13.03 3.71 8.45
C ASN A 408 -14.05 4.46 9.30
N ASP A 409 -13.87 5.78 9.48
CA ASP A 409 -14.80 6.60 10.24
C ASP A 409 -16.13 6.76 9.51
N LYS A 410 -16.12 6.88 8.17
CA LYS A 410 -17.35 6.80 7.35
C LYS A 410 -18.08 5.48 7.54
N TYR A 411 -17.36 4.37 7.64
CA TYR A 411 -17.98 3.06 7.90
C TYR A 411 -18.57 2.96 9.30
N LYS A 412 -17.94 3.54 10.31
CA LYS A 412 -18.50 3.61 11.68
C LYS A 412 -19.78 4.45 11.70
N ILE A 413 -19.76 5.63 11.09
CA ILE A 413 -20.94 6.52 10.98
C ILE A 413 -22.07 5.81 10.24
N HIS A 414 -21.76 5.10 9.14
CA HIS A 414 -22.76 4.31 8.43
C HIS A 414 -23.37 3.24 9.33
N ALA A 415 -22.55 2.46 10.03
CA ALA A 415 -23.01 1.40 10.92
C ALA A 415 -23.84 1.93 12.10
N MET A 416 -23.52 3.11 12.66
CA MET A 416 -24.32 3.75 13.71
C MET A 416 -25.78 3.99 13.29
N ASN A 417 -26.03 4.18 12.00
CA ASN A 417 -27.37 4.37 11.44
C ASN A 417 -28.11 3.05 11.14
N LEU A 418 -27.50 1.90 11.37
CA LEU A 418 -28.12 0.58 11.18
C LEU A 418 -28.67 0.08 12.51
N GLU A 419 -29.90 -0.47 12.52
CA GLU A 419 -30.52 -0.99 13.75
C GLU A 419 -29.90 -2.32 14.24
N MET A 420 -29.39 -3.15 13.33
CA MET A 420 -28.94 -4.51 13.66
C MET A 420 -27.45 -4.76 13.44
N GLN A 421 -26.86 -4.22 12.38
CA GLN A 421 -25.46 -4.47 12.01
C GLN A 421 -24.48 -3.55 12.74
N ASN A 422 -24.89 -2.98 13.88
CA ASN A 422 -24.14 -2.00 14.66
C ASN A 422 -23.54 -2.58 15.96
N GLU A 423 -23.94 -3.77 16.42
CA GLU A 423 -23.54 -4.35 17.72
C GLU A 423 -22.02 -4.42 17.93
N TRP A 424 -21.24 -4.54 16.84
CA TRP A 424 -19.78 -4.56 16.92
C TRP A 424 -19.17 -3.22 17.39
N LEU A 425 -19.91 -2.11 17.29
CA LEU A 425 -19.50 -0.80 17.81
C LEU A 425 -19.48 -0.80 19.35
N ASP A 426 -20.41 -1.52 19.98
CA ASP A 426 -20.53 -1.59 21.45
C ASP A 426 -19.38 -2.39 22.09
N ILE A 427 -18.77 -3.29 21.31
CA ILE A 427 -17.59 -4.06 21.76
C ILE A 427 -16.40 -3.11 22.01
N GLY A 428 -16.28 -2.04 21.21
CA GLY A 428 -15.25 -1.01 21.37
C GLY A 428 -13.84 -1.57 21.59
N ASP A 429 -13.13 -1.00 22.56
CA ASP A 429 -11.78 -1.42 22.96
C ASP A 429 -11.78 -2.65 23.89
N PHE A 430 -12.95 -3.16 24.29
CA PHE A 430 -13.05 -4.33 25.18
C PHE A 430 -12.83 -5.65 24.43
N GLY A 431 -13.03 -5.67 23.11
CA GLY A 431 -12.87 -6.87 22.29
C GLY A 431 -11.66 -6.79 21.37
N ILE A 432 -10.83 -7.82 21.39
CA ILE A 432 -9.75 -7.99 20.41
C ILE A 432 -10.32 -8.75 19.21
N PRO A 433 -10.41 -8.14 18.02
CA PRO A 433 -10.90 -8.83 16.83
C PRO A 433 -9.94 -9.95 16.41
N LEU A 434 -10.50 -11.02 15.86
CA LEU A 434 -9.69 -12.12 15.37
C LEU A 434 -8.83 -11.67 14.18
N ALA A 435 -7.55 -12.05 14.17
CA ALA A 435 -6.67 -11.75 13.06
C ALA A 435 -6.99 -12.63 11.84
N LEU A 436 -7.76 -12.09 10.90
CA LEU A 436 -8.21 -12.76 9.66
C LEU A 436 -7.08 -12.87 8.62
N LYS A 437 -5.99 -13.57 8.98
CA LYS A 437 -4.84 -13.78 8.10
C LYS A 437 -5.19 -14.77 6.98
N TRP A 438 -4.84 -14.44 5.74
CA TRP A 438 -5.13 -15.28 4.57
C TRP A 438 -4.63 -16.73 4.69
N ARG A 439 -3.44 -16.96 5.25
CA ARG A 439 -2.93 -18.33 5.49
C ARG A 439 -3.91 -19.14 6.34
N THR A 440 -4.35 -18.56 7.45
CA THR A 440 -5.31 -19.20 8.36
C THR A 440 -6.66 -19.41 7.69
N LEU A 441 -7.17 -18.42 6.95
CA LEU A 441 -8.44 -18.54 6.24
C LEU A 441 -8.42 -19.61 5.13
N ILE A 442 -7.27 -19.84 4.49
CA ILE A 442 -7.15 -20.78 3.37
C ILE A 442 -6.87 -22.21 3.85
N TYR A 443 -6.05 -22.37 4.87
CA TYR A 443 -5.52 -23.69 5.27
C TYR A 443 -6.07 -24.21 6.59
N ASP A 444 -6.38 -23.32 7.55
CA ASP A 444 -6.77 -23.74 8.90
C ASP A 444 -8.29 -23.70 9.11
N TRP A 445 -8.98 -22.78 8.42
CA TRP A 445 -10.43 -22.58 8.57
C TRP A 445 -11.25 -23.32 7.52
N SER A 446 -12.36 -23.90 7.96
CA SER A 446 -13.37 -24.40 7.02
C SER A 446 -14.18 -23.23 6.43
N PRO A 447 -14.67 -23.34 5.17
CA PRO A 447 -15.54 -22.31 4.59
C PRO A 447 -16.82 -22.05 5.41
N ALA A 448 -17.34 -23.08 6.07
CA ALA A 448 -18.51 -22.96 6.96
C ALA A 448 -18.20 -22.14 8.22
N LEU A 449 -17.01 -22.30 8.81
CA LEU A 449 -16.58 -21.53 9.96
C LEU A 449 -16.41 -20.05 9.62
N LEU A 450 -15.76 -19.74 8.48
CA LEU A 450 -15.62 -18.36 8.01
C LEU A 450 -17.00 -17.71 7.77
N LYS A 451 -17.87 -18.44 7.06
CA LYS A 451 -19.24 -18.00 6.80
C LYS A 451 -20.00 -17.75 8.11
N PHE A 452 -19.88 -18.65 9.08
CA PHE A 452 -20.49 -18.48 10.40
C PHE A 452 -19.97 -17.21 11.08
N TYR A 453 -18.65 -17.06 11.20
CA TYR A 453 -18.02 -15.91 11.85
C TYR A 453 -18.50 -14.58 11.25
N LEU A 454 -18.38 -14.42 9.92
CA LEU A 454 -18.73 -13.16 9.25
C LEU A 454 -20.21 -12.80 9.40
N ASN A 455 -21.11 -13.78 9.27
CA ASN A 455 -22.54 -13.52 9.39
C ASN A 455 -23.02 -13.38 10.84
N ALA A 456 -22.32 -14.00 11.81
CA ALA A 456 -22.60 -13.83 13.23
C ALA A 456 -22.37 -12.37 13.66
N PHE A 457 -21.22 -11.80 13.31
CA PHE A 457 -20.90 -10.38 13.59
C PHE A 457 -21.81 -9.39 12.87
N GLN A 458 -22.42 -9.81 11.76
CA GLN A 458 -23.35 -8.99 10.99
C GLN A 458 -24.81 -9.28 11.33
N MET A 459 -25.09 -10.08 12.36
CA MET A 459 -26.45 -10.47 12.77
C MET A 459 -27.32 -10.97 11.61
N THR A 460 -26.68 -11.67 10.66
CA THR A 460 -27.26 -12.17 9.40
C THR A 460 -27.13 -13.68 9.26
N LEU A 461 -26.91 -14.38 10.37
CA LEU A 461 -27.03 -15.83 10.39
C LEU A 461 -28.45 -16.25 9.98
N PRO A 462 -28.62 -17.42 9.32
CA PRO A 462 -29.92 -17.96 8.97
C PRO A 462 -30.65 -18.54 10.19
N ASP A 463 -30.79 -17.73 11.25
CA ASP A 463 -31.61 -18.05 12.41
C ASP A 463 -33.10 -17.86 12.09
N GLN A 464 -33.98 -18.38 12.95
CA GLN A 464 -35.41 -18.40 12.68
C GLN A 464 -36.00 -16.99 12.50
N SER A 465 -35.52 -16.02 13.29
CA SER A 465 -35.96 -14.62 13.17
C SER A 465 -35.55 -14.02 11.83
N ASN A 466 -34.34 -14.30 11.36
CA ASN A 466 -33.86 -13.84 10.05
C ASN A 466 -34.55 -14.58 8.89
N LEU A 467 -34.82 -15.88 9.01
CA LEU A 467 -35.55 -16.64 7.99
C LEU A 467 -36.97 -16.10 7.79
N VAL A 468 -37.67 -15.74 8.86
CA VAL A 468 -38.97 -15.04 8.78
C VAL A 468 -38.82 -13.66 8.12
N ARG A 469 -37.81 -12.88 8.53
CA ARG A 469 -37.53 -11.56 7.94
C ARG A 469 -37.23 -11.64 6.44
N TRP A 470 -36.60 -12.73 5.99
CA TRP A 470 -36.30 -12.96 4.56
C TRP A 470 -37.44 -13.65 3.80
N GLY A 471 -38.60 -13.86 4.42
CA GLY A 471 -39.75 -14.52 3.78
C GLY A 471 -39.52 -15.99 3.46
N LYS A 472 -38.55 -16.64 4.11
CA LYS A 472 -38.21 -18.06 3.90
C LYS A 472 -38.89 -19.01 4.88
N SER A 473 -39.49 -18.46 5.94
CA SER A 473 -40.23 -19.22 6.94
C SER A 473 -41.35 -18.34 7.50
N THR A 474 -42.40 -18.96 8.04
CA THR A 474 -43.45 -18.29 8.80
C THR A 474 -43.21 -18.40 10.31
N GLU A 475 -42.41 -19.36 10.74
CA GLU A 475 -42.21 -19.65 12.16
C GLU A 475 -41.04 -18.89 12.73
N LYS A 476 -41.27 -18.08 13.77
CA LYS A 476 -40.25 -17.25 14.41
C LYS A 476 -39.69 -17.87 15.70
N THR A 477 -40.30 -18.95 16.16
CA THR A 477 -39.93 -19.64 17.41
C THR A 477 -38.64 -20.43 17.24
N CYS A 478 -37.88 -20.55 18.32
CA CYS A 478 -36.66 -21.34 18.34
C CYS A 478 -36.97 -22.82 18.10
N TYR A 479 -36.41 -23.43 17.06
CA TYR A 479 -36.64 -24.84 16.73
C TYR A 479 -36.09 -25.82 17.80
N ILE A 480 -35.24 -25.35 18.72
CA ILE A 480 -34.69 -26.19 19.79
C ILE A 480 -35.58 -26.17 21.03
N CYS A 481 -36.00 -24.99 21.50
CA CYS A 481 -36.78 -24.88 22.74
C CYS A 481 -38.28 -24.67 22.53
N GLY A 482 -38.72 -24.32 21.32
CA GLY A 482 -40.11 -24.06 20.96
C GLY A 482 -40.75 -22.82 21.62
N LYS A 483 -40.03 -22.09 22.48
CA LYS A 483 -40.61 -21.05 23.35
C LYS A 483 -40.24 -19.62 22.93
N ALA A 484 -38.95 -19.31 22.92
CA ALA A 484 -38.46 -17.97 22.63
C ALA A 484 -38.34 -17.72 21.12
N VAL A 485 -38.19 -16.45 20.73
CA VAL A 485 -37.83 -16.07 19.35
C VAL A 485 -36.47 -16.67 19.01
N GLY A 486 -36.39 -17.41 17.90
CA GLY A 486 -35.19 -18.11 17.44
C GLY A 486 -34.15 -17.19 16.82
N THR A 487 -33.63 -16.22 17.58
CA THR A 487 -32.53 -15.34 17.13
C THR A 487 -31.17 -16.02 17.29
N ALA A 488 -30.15 -15.55 16.56
CA ALA A 488 -28.77 -15.99 16.77
C ALA A 488 -28.32 -15.80 18.24
N LYS A 489 -28.64 -14.66 18.86
CA LYS A 489 -28.33 -14.38 20.28
C LYS A 489 -29.00 -15.42 21.21
N HIS A 490 -30.25 -15.76 20.96
CA HIS A 490 -30.92 -16.83 21.70
C HIS A 490 -30.22 -18.18 21.51
N LEU A 491 -29.91 -18.58 20.28
CA LEU A 491 -29.29 -19.88 19.99
C LEU A 491 -27.85 -20.00 20.52
N LEU A 492 -27.09 -18.90 20.51
CA LEU A 492 -25.67 -18.94 20.89
C LEU A 492 -25.43 -18.80 22.40
N VAL A 493 -26.32 -18.13 23.12
CA VAL A 493 -26.14 -17.87 24.56
C VAL A 493 -27.42 -17.94 25.40
N GLY A 494 -28.61 -17.80 24.82
CA GLY A 494 -29.87 -17.62 25.56
C GLY A 494 -30.78 -18.84 25.68
N CYS A 495 -30.56 -19.92 24.91
CA CYS A 495 -31.44 -21.08 24.88
C CYS A 495 -31.27 -21.98 26.10
N ARG A 496 -32.32 -22.12 26.91
CA ARG A 496 -32.31 -22.94 28.12
C ARG A 496 -32.10 -24.43 27.84
N VAL A 497 -32.69 -24.97 26.77
CA VAL A 497 -32.50 -26.38 26.37
C VAL A 497 -31.04 -26.67 25.97
N LEU A 498 -30.35 -25.73 25.31
CA LEU A 498 -28.93 -25.85 25.00
C LEU A 498 -28.02 -25.72 26.24
N LEU A 499 -28.44 -24.89 27.20
CA LEU A 499 -27.77 -24.78 28.49
C LEU A 499 -27.89 -26.10 29.27
N ASP A 500 -29.11 -26.62 29.45
CA ASP A 500 -29.39 -27.82 30.24
C ASP A 500 -28.80 -29.09 29.58
N SER A 501 -28.63 -29.11 28.25
CA SER A 501 -27.92 -30.18 27.54
C SER A 501 -26.38 -30.07 27.58
N GLY A 502 -25.84 -29.05 28.27
CA GLY A 502 -24.40 -28.88 28.47
C GLY A 502 -23.62 -28.36 27.26
N GLN A 503 -24.29 -27.94 26.18
CA GLN A 503 -23.60 -27.50 24.95
C GLN A 503 -22.81 -26.20 25.16
N TYR A 504 -23.32 -25.28 25.97
CA TYR A 504 -22.57 -24.08 26.34
C TYR A 504 -21.36 -24.40 27.23
N SER A 505 -21.51 -25.34 28.17
CA SER A 505 -20.41 -25.81 29.00
C SER A 505 -19.30 -26.41 28.15
N ARG A 506 -19.62 -27.26 27.17
CA ARG A 506 -18.63 -27.79 26.21
C ARG A 506 -17.86 -26.71 25.46
N ARG A 507 -18.51 -25.60 25.10
CA ARG A 507 -17.83 -24.45 24.49
C ARG A 507 -16.87 -23.79 25.49
N HIS A 508 -17.32 -23.57 26.72
CA HIS A 508 -16.46 -23.02 27.78
C HIS A 508 -15.27 -23.94 28.06
N ASP A 509 -15.49 -25.26 28.15
CA ASP A 509 -14.44 -26.26 28.38
C ASP A 509 -13.39 -26.21 27.28
N ARG A 510 -13.78 -26.11 25.99
CA ARG A 510 -12.83 -25.94 24.88
C ARG A 510 -12.02 -24.64 24.97
N VAL A 511 -12.61 -23.55 25.45
CA VAL A 511 -11.88 -22.30 25.69
C VAL A 511 -10.91 -22.50 26.85
N LEU A 512 -11.35 -23.17 27.93
CA LEU A 512 -10.52 -23.51 29.07
C LEU A 512 -9.37 -24.43 28.70
N GLU A 513 -9.53 -25.37 27.76
CA GLU A 513 -8.43 -26.21 27.26
C GLU A 513 -7.30 -25.38 26.65
N VAL A 514 -7.62 -24.33 25.89
CA VAL A 514 -6.63 -23.40 25.33
C VAL A 514 -6.01 -22.52 26.41
N ILE A 515 -6.82 -22.05 27.37
CA ILE A 515 -6.33 -21.26 28.51
C ILE A 515 -5.49 -22.11 29.47
N ARG A 516 -5.74 -23.41 29.57
CA ARG A 516 -4.97 -24.33 30.42
C ARG A 516 -3.51 -24.41 30.00
N GLU A 517 -3.23 -24.18 28.72
CA GLU A 517 -1.88 -24.05 28.18
C GLU A 517 -1.27 -22.63 28.40
N ALA A 518 -1.98 -21.73 29.07
CA ALA A 518 -1.51 -20.38 29.35
C ALA A 518 -0.48 -20.33 30.49
N ARG A 519 0.32 -19.26 30.47
CA ARG A 519 1.37 -18.99 31.43
C ARG A 519 0.79 -18.30 32.68
N VAL A 520 0.96 -18.90 33.85
CA VAL A 520 0.57 -18.37 35.16
C VAL A 520 1.80 -17.74 35.80
N VAL A 521 1.73 -16.44 36.11
CA VAL A 521 2.79 -15.71 36.81
C VAL A 521 2.35 -15.46 38.25
N MET A 522 3.02 -16.09 39.20
CA MET A 522 2.77 -15.95 40.63
C MET A 522 3.82 -15.03 41.24
N ILE A 523 3.39 -13.97 41.93
CA ILE A 523 4.29 -12.99 42.57
C ILE A 523 3.95 -12.93 44.06
N GLU A 524 4.92 -13.24 44.90
CA GLU A 524 4.81 -13.11 46.36
C GLU A 524 5.82 -12.06 46.84
N LEU A 525 5.33 -10.97 47.42
CA LEU A 525 6.17 -9.93 48.00
C LEU A 525 6.43 -10.19 49.49
N THR A 526 7.68 -10.06 49.91
CA THR A 526 8.08 -10.04 51.33
C THR A 526 8.90 -8.79 51.63
N VAL A 527 8.68 -8.18 52.80
CA VAL A 527 9.47 -7.04 53.29
C VAL A 527 10.25 -7.43 54.54
N PRO A 528 11.40 -8.13 54.41
CA PRO A 528 12.14 -8.62 55.56
C PRO A 528 13.20 -7.63 56.02
N TRP A 529 13.79 -7.88 57.18
CA TRP A 529 15.12 -7.32 57.48
C TRP A 529 16.13 -7.85 56.45
N GLU A 530 17.03 -7.02 55.92
CA GLU A 530 17.78 -7.38 54.70
C GLU A 530 18.60 -8.66 54.80
N THR A 531 19.17 -8.95 55.98
CA THR A 531 19.96 -10.18 56.19
C THR A 531 19.11 -11.44 56.11
N ASN A 532 17.79 -11.33 56.25
CA ASN A 532 16.84 -12.45 56.16
C ASN A 532 16.34 -12.68 54.73
N ILE A 533 16.63 -11.79 53.77
CA ILE A 533 16.18 -11.93 52.37
C ILE A 533 16.46 -13.34 51.80
N PRO A 534 17.68 -13.93 51.92
CA PRO A 534 17.93 -15.25 51.36
C PRO A 534 17.07 -16.36 52.00
N LYS A 535 16.90 -16.30 53.33
CA LYS A 535 16.11 -17.27 54.10
C LYS A 535 14.63 -17.18 53.72
N ASP A 536 14.07 -15.97 53.70
CA ASP A 536 12.67 -15.76 53.41
C ASP A 536 12.34 -16.10 51.95
N HIS A 537 13.25 -15.81 51.02
CA HIS A 537 13.14 -16.24 49.64
C HIS A 537 12.96 -17.77 49.52
N THR A 538 13.83 -18.54 50.18
CA THR A 538 13.73 -20.02 50.19
C THR A 538 12.42 -20.50 50.82
N ILE A 539 11.99 -19.90 51.92
CA ILE A 539 10.72 -20.24 52.58
C ILE A 539 9.54 -20.01 51.63
N LYS A 540 9.50 -18.87 50.94
CA LYS A 540 8.40 -18.54 50.01
C LYS A 540 8.39 -19.41 48.77
N VAL A 541 9.56 -19.71 48.20
CA VAL A 541 9.66 -20.66 47.09
C VAL A 541 9.13 -22.04 47.50
N ASN A 542 9.56 -22.55 48.66
CA ASN A 542 9.12 -23.85 49.16
C ASN A 542 7.62 -23.87 49.52
N LYS A 543 7.08 -22.78 50.08
CA LYS A 543 5.65 -22.65 50.41
C LYS A 543 4.75 -22.92 49.20
N TYR A 544 5.15 -22.44 48.02
CA TYR A 544 4.36 -22.58 46.79
C TYR A 544 4.83 -23.74 45.89
N TYR A 545 5.79 -24.54 46.33
CA TYR A 545 6.35 -25.64 45.53
C TYR A 545 5.29 -26.70 45.17
N GLU A 546 4.41 -27.07 46.11
CA GLU A 546 3.35 -28.05 45.82
C GLU A 546 2.30 -27.49 44.86
N LEU A 547 1.88 -26.25 45.06
CA LEU A 547 0.90 -25.58 44.20
C LEU A 547 1.43 -25.38 42.77
N THR A 548 2.69 -24.96 42.63
CA THR A 548 3.34 -24.81 41.31
C THR A 548 3.45 -26.16 40.59
N ASN A 549 3.75 -27.25 41.30
CA ASN A 549 3.75 -28.60 40.74
C ASN A 549 2.35 -29.08 40.34
N GLU A 550 1.32 -28.80 41.14
CA GLU A 550 -0.06 -29.14 40.81
C GLU A 550 -0.53 -28.41 39.54
N LEU A 551 -0.24 -27.11 39.44
CA LEU A 551 -0.55 -26.30 38.26
C LEU A 551 0.23 -26.80 37.03
N THR A 552 1.50 -27.16 37.19
CA THR A 552 2.33 -27.70 36.10
C THR A 552 1.81 -29.07 35.63
N ARG A 553 1.41 -29.96 36.55
CA ARG A 553 0.73 -31.23 36.22
C ARG A 553 -0.58 -31.00 35.48
N ASN A 554 -1.24 -29.89 35.80
CA ASN A 554 -2.41 -29.39 35.10
C ASN A 554 -2.08 -28.61 33.81
N ARG A 555 -0.89 -28.79 33.23
CA ARG A 555 -0.45 -28.23 31.94
C ARG A 555 -0.32 -26.70 31.87
N PHE A 556 -0.38 -26.00 33.00
CA PHE A 556 -0.04 -24.58 33.05
C PHE A 556 1.48 -24.39 32.98
N VAL A 557 1.93 -23.33 32.31
CA VAL A 557 3.33 -22.88 32.41
C VAL A 557 3.43 -21.93 33.59
N VAL A 558 4.12 -22.30 34.68
CA VAL A 558 4.11 -21.51 35.91
C VAL A 558 5.46 -20.85 36.14
N ASP A 559 5.47 -19.53 36.33
CA ASP A 559 6.62 -18.82 36.90
C ASP A 559 6.27 -18.35 38.32
N LEU A 560 7.10 -18.74 39.28
CA LEU A 560 7.02 -18.25 40.65
C LEU A 560 8.13 -17.22 40.91
N TYR A 561 7.74 -16.01 41.27
CA TYR A 561 8.62 -14.95 41.71
C TYR A 561 8.36 -14.62 43.19
N ALA A 562 9.14 -15.23 44.08
CA ALA A 562 9.32 -14.70 45.43
C ALA A 562 10.20 -13.45 45.34
N VAL A 563 9.65 -12.29 45.62
CA VAL A 563 10.33 -10.99 45.51
C VAL A 563 10.44 -10.32 46.86
N GLU A 564 11.61 -9.75 47.13
CA GLU A 564 11.91 -9.15 48.42
C GLU A 564 12.33 -7.70 48.29
N VAL A 565 11.88 -6.89 49.24
CA VAL A 565 12.35 -5.51 49.44
C VAL A 565 12.65 -5.34 50.92
N GLY A 566 13.90 -5.09 51.26
CA GLY A 566 14.32 -4.90 52.63
C GLY A 566 13.54 -3.78 53.34
N ALA A 567 13.28 -3.95 54.63
CA ALA A 567 12.58 -2.98 55.45
C ALA A 567 13.27 -1.60 55.47
N ARG A 568 14.59 -1.52 55.24
CA ARG A 568 15.33 -0.25 55.09
C ARG A 568 15.38 0.24 53.64
N GLY A 569 14.54 -0.30 52.78
CA GLY A 569 14.40 0.11 51.38
C GLY A 569 15.38 -0.56 50.41
N ILE A 570 16.17 -1.56 50.82
CA ILE A 570 17.10 -2.23 49.90
C ILE A 570 16.33 -3.18 49.00
N THR A 571 16.35 -2.96 47.68
CA THR A 571 15.65 -3.84 46.73
C THR A 571 16.47 -5.10 46.42
N ALA A 572 15.84 -6.28 46.50
CA ALA A 572 16.52 -7.53 46.21
C ALA A 572 16.68 -7.79 44.70
N LYS A 573 17.64 -8.66 44.35
CA LYS A 573 17.85 -9.08 42.95
C LYS A 573 16.63 -9.80 42.36
N SER A 574 15.87 -10.51 43.19
CA SER A 574 14.63 -11.21 42.80
C SER A 574 13.61 -10.26 42.16
N LEU A 575 13.40 -9.08 42.75
CA LEU A 575 12.51 -8.05 42.20
C LEU A 575 13.03 -7.51 40.86
N ASN A 576 14.34 -7.28 40.72
CA ASN A 576 14.94 -6.85 39.46
C ASN A 576 14.79 -7.92 38.36
N ASN A 577 14.97 -9.20 38.71
CA ASN A 577 14.81 -10.31 37.77
C ASN A 577 13.37 -10.44 37.31
N LEU A 578 12.38 -10.39 38.21
CA LEU A 578 10.95 -10.33 37.85
C LEU A 578 10.69 -9.23 36.81
N LEU A 579 11.16 -8.01 37.05
CA LEU A 579 10.89 -6.89 36.15
C LEU A 579 11.55 -7.06 34.77
N LYS A 580 12.74 -7.69 34.72
CA LYS A 580 13.40 -8.06 33.46
C LYS A 580 12.63 -9.13 32.71
N ASP A 581 12.18 -10.16 33.42
CA ASP A 581 11.46 -11.30 32.83
C ASP A 581 10.06 -10.90 32.34
N LEU A 582 9.45 -9.87 32.97
CA LEU A 582 8.25 -9.18 32.47
C LEU A 582 8.52 -8.25 31.27
N GLY A 583 9.77 -8.08 30.85
CA GLY A 583 10.15 -7.34 29.64
C GLY A 583 10.18 -5.81 29.81
N LEU A 584 10.32 -5.29 31.03
CA LEU A 584 10.40 -3.85 31.26
C LEU A 584 11.75 -3.27 30.78
N SER A 585 11.73 -2.04 30.25
CA SER A 585 12.97 -1.37 29.85
C SER A 585 13.78 -0.93 31.07
N ARG A 586 15.10 -0.83 30.92
CA ARG A 586 16.02 -0.47 32.02
C ARG A 586 15.63 0.81 32.76
N THR A 587 15.11 1.81 32.04
CA THR A 587 14.64 3.08 32.60
C THR A 587 13.42 2.87 33.52
N HIS A 588 12.44 2.08 33.09
CA HIS A 588 11.26 1.76 33.89
C HIS A 588 11.61 0.88 35.09
N ILE A 589 12.54 -0.07 34.93
CA ILE A 589 13.01 -0.91 36.03
C ILE A 589 13.62 -0.03 37.13
N ASN A 590 14.55 0.86 36.79
CA ASN A 590 15.20 1.72 37.77
C ASN A 590 14.19 2.62 38.51
N ALA A 591 13.28 3.26 37.77
CA ALA A 591 12.24 4.10 38.36
C ALA A 591 11.29 3.33 39.28
N PHE A 592 10.96 2.08 38.92
CA PHE A 592 10.13 1.22 39.75
C PHE A 592 10.86 0.82 41.04
N LEU A 593 12.11 0.36 40.94
CA LEU A 593 12.92 -0.03 42.10
C LEU A 593 13.08 1.13 43.10
N GLU A 594 13.29 2.36 42.62
CA GLU A 594 13.36 3.56 43.47
C GLU A 594 12.05 3.82 44.22
N ARG A 595 10.91 3.76 43.51
CA ARG A 595 9.59 3.94 44.13
C ARG A 595 9.27 2.87 45.17
N THR A 596 9.57 1.61 44.87
CA THR A 596 9.32 0.50 45.80
C THR A 596 10.23 0.57 47.01
N SER A 597 11.51 0.94 46.82
CA SER A 597 12.46 1.22 47.90
C SER A 597 11.92 2.28 48.86
N LYS A 598 11.49 3.42 48.31
CA LYS A 598 10.94 4.52 49.10
C LYS A 598 9.68 4.09 49.85
N ALA A 599 8.80 3.33 49.21
CA ALA A 599 7.57 2.84 49.84
C ALA A 599 7.87 1.93 51.04
N ALA A 600 8.82 1.00 50.92
CA ALA A 600 9.22 0.14 52.03
C ALA A 600 9.85 0.94 53.17
N LEU A 601 10.71 1.91 52.86
CA LEU A 601 11.35 2.76 53.88
C LEU A 601 10.32 3.62 54.63
N VAL A 602 9.37 4.24 53.92
CA VAL A 602 8.30 5.04 54.51
C VAL A 602 7.40 4.16 55.39
N GLY A 603 7.02 2.97 54.92
CA GLY A 603 6.24 2.02 55.72
C GLY A 603 6.95 1.61 57.01
N SER A 604 8.24 1.28 56.93
CA SER A 604 9.06 0.96 58.10
C SER A 604 9.21 2.14 59.07
N PHE A 605 9.32 3.37 58.53
CA PHE A 605 9.35 4.58 59.36
C PHE A 605 8.03 4.81 60.09
N GLN A 606 6.89 4.55 59.44
CA GLN A 606 5.57 4.62 60.09
C GLN A 606 5.44 3.58 61.21
N ILE A 607 5.88 2.34 60.97
CA ILE A 607 5.93 1.29 62.00
C ILE A 607 6.80 1.73 63.17
N TRP A 608 7.97 2.32 62.88
CA TRP A 608 8.88 2.85 63.90
C TRP A 608 8.23 3.96 64.72
N LEU A 609 7.58 4.94 64.10
CA LEU A 609 6.86 6.00 64.81
C LEU A 609 5.69 5.46 65.65
N GLY A 610 5.06 4.38 65.21
CA GLY A 610 3.97 3.71 65.92
C GLY A 610 4.39 2.92 67.17
N ARG A 611 5.70 2.68 67.38
CA ARG A 611 6.21 1.82 68.47
C ARG A 611 5.88 2.30 69.90
N GLU A 612 5.64 3.60 70.06
CA GLU A 612 5.33 4.22 71.36
C GLU A 612 3.82 4.36 71.61
N ARG A 613 2.98 4.00 70.63
CA ARG A 613 1.52 3.93 70.83
C ARG A 613 1.20 2.58 71.47
N SER A 614 0.88 2.61 72.77
CA SER A 614 0.30 1.47 73.47
C SER A 614 -0.89 0.91 72.68
N LEU A 615 -1.02 -0.42 72.65
CA LEU A 615 -2.14 -1.17 72.06
C LEU A 615 -3.52 -0.90 72.70
N ASP A 616 -3.64 0.13 73.54
CA ASP A 616 -4.89 0.60 74.13
C ASP A 616 -5.08 2.08 73.82
N SER A 617 -5.75 2.37 72.71
CA SER A 617 -6.70 3.48 72.51
C SER A 617 -6.98 3.62 71.02
N GLY A 618 -8.17 3.15 70.63
CA GLY A 618 -8.73 3.40 69.30
C GLY A 618 -9.13 4.87 69.17
N ASP A 619 -8.16 5.73 68.88
CA ASP A 619 -8.45 7.09 68.43
C ASP A 619 -7.57 7.45 67.24
N GLU A 620 -8.19 7.39 66.06
CA GLU A 620 -7.65 7.89 64.81
C GLU A 620 -7.57 9.41 64.89
N ARG A 621 -6.40 9.93 65.29
CA ARG A 621 -6.07 11.31 64.94
C ARG A 621 -4.57 11.58 64.88
N ILE A 622 -4.26 12.40 63.87
CA ILE A 622 -3.07 13.26 63.65
C ILE A 622 -1.76 12.53 63.22
N THR A 623 -0.91 13.02 62.28
CA THR A 623 -0.68 14.37 61.72
C THR A 623 0.20 14.30 60.47
N ARG A 624 0.03 15.24 59.53
CA ARG A 624 1.09 15.71 58.62
C ARG A 624 2.21 16.36 59.44
N VAL A 625 3.47 15.94 59.32
CA VAL A 625 4.62 16.84 59.52
C VAL A 625 5.80 16.37 58.65
N SER A 626 6.29 17.33 57.83
CA SER A 626 7.57 17.50 57.12
C SER A 626 8.29 16.29 56.52
#